data_AF-A0A1Z9AQ00-F1
#
_entry.id   AF-A0A1Z9AQ00-F1
#
_cell.length_a   1.000
_cell.length_b   1.000
_cell.length_c   1.000
_cell.angle_alpha   90.00
_cell.angle_beta   90.00
_cell.angle_gamma   90.00
#
_symmetry.space_group_name_H-M   'P 1'
#
loop_
_entity.id
_entity.type
_entity.pdbx_description
1 polymer ?
#
loop_
_entity_poly.entity_id
_entity_poly.type
_entity_poly.pdbx_seq_one_letter_code
_entity_poly.pdbx_strand_id
1 'polypeptide(L)' 'MSTEKENTLTINDNEYKIDELTDHQKILLSQVLDLDKKIAAAKFNLDQISVAKDSFYNLLTTSLESKEE' A
#
# COMPACT_ATOMS: atom_id res chain seq x y z
N MET A 1 17.54 -20.34 -24.35
CA MET A 1 17.19 -21.05 -23.12
C MET A 1 16.60 -20.03 -22.17
N SER A 2 15.31 -19.74 -22.33
CA SER A 2 14.59 -18.85 -21.41
C SER A 2 14.42 -19.63 -20.12
N THR A 3 15.12 -19.22 -19.06
CA THR A 3 14.89 -19.77 -17.73
C THR A 3 13.43 -19.51 -17.37
N GLU A 4 12.59 -20.55 -17.38
CA GLU A 4 11.30 -20.50 -16.71
C GLU A 4 11.61 -20.12 -15.27
N LYS A 5 11.34 -18.86 -14.90
CA LYS A 5 11.33 -18.47 -13.50
C LYS A 5 10.15 -19.22 -12.90
N GLU A 6 10.42 -20.30 -12.17
CA GLU A 6 9.40 -20.93 -11.34
C GLU A 6 8.73 -19.83 -10.53
N ASN A 7 7.41 -19.71 -10.67
CA ASN A 7 6.64 -18.66 -10.04
C ASN A 7 6.45 -19.09 -8.58
N THR A 8 7.40 -18.75 -7.71
CA THR A 8 7.36 -19.06 -6.28
C THR A 8 6.88 -17.85 -5.48
N LEU A 9 6.28 -18.12 -4.32
CA LEU A 9 5.89 -17.11 -3.33
C LEU A 9 6.42 -17.51 -1.96
N THR A 10 6.79 -16.54 -1.14
CA THR A 10 7.28 -16.78 0.22
C THR A 10 6.25 -16.30 1.24
N ILE A 11 5.81 -17.17 2.14
CA ILE A 11 4.93 -16.85 3.28
C ILE A 11 5.58 -17.37 4.55
N ASN A 12 5.77 -16.49 5.56
CA ASN A 12 6.38 -16.85 6.85
C ASN A 12 7.69 -17.64 6.68
N ASP A 13 8.61 -17.14 5.85
CA ASP A 13 9.90 -17.76 5.53
C ASP A 13 9.84 -19.12 4.82
N ASN A 14 8.65 -19.58 4.41
CA ASN A 14 8.47 -20.79 3.62
C ASN A 14 8.20 -20.44 2.15
N GLU A 15 8.90 -21.11 1.25
CA GLU A 15 8.71 -20.98 -0.20
C GLU A 15 7.66 -21.97 -0.71
N TYR A 16 6.73 -21.48 -1.51
CA TYR A 16 5.66 -22.26 -2.14
C TYR A 16 5.68 -22.04 -3.64
N LYS A 17 5.54 -23.11 -4.42
CA LYS A 17 5.34 -23.01 -5.88
C LYS A 17 3.88 -22.67 -6.15
N ILE A 18 3.62 -21.60 -6.91
CA ILE A 18 2.26 -21.18 -7.26
C ILE A 18 1.50 -22.28 -8.01
N ASP A 19 2.21 -23.06 -8.83
CA ASP A 19 1.60 -24.12 -9.65
C ASP A 19 1.11 -25.31 -8.82
N GLU A 20 1.69 -25.52 -7.63
CA GLU A 20 1.31 -26.57 -6.69
C GLU A 20 0.13 -26.15 -5.79
N LEU A 21 -0.31 -24.89 -5.86
CA LEU A 21 -1.46 -24.41 -5.11
C LEU A 21 -2.76 -24.97 -5.70
N THR A 22 -3.67 -25.37 -4.81
CA THR A 22 -5.06 -25.64 -5.16
C THR A 22 -5.76 -24.39 -5.69
N ASP A 23 -6.84 -24.56 -6.45
CA ASP A 23 -7.62 -23.43 -6.98
C ASP A 23 -8.12 -22.49 -5.87
N HIS A 24 -8.55 -23.06 -4.75
CA HIS A 24 -8.96 -22.27 -3.59
C HIS A 24 -7.81 -21.44 -3.01
N GLN A 25 -6.60 -22.01 -2.89
CA GLN A 25 -5.42 -21.27 -2.44
C GLN A 25 -5.02 -20.16 -3.41
N LYS A 26 -5.15 -20.39 -4.73
CA LYS A 26 -4.91 -19.35 -5.75
C LYS A 26 -5.91 -18.19 -5.63
N ILE A 27 -7.17 -18.49 -5.31
CA ILE A 27 -8.17 -17.45 -5.01
C ILE A 27 -7.75 -16.64 -3.77
N LEU A 28 -7.36 -17.31 -2.69
CA LEU A 28 -6.90 -16.63 -1.47
C LEU A 28 -5.66 -15.75 -1.75
N LEU A 29 -4.69 -16.25 -2.51
CA LEU A 29 -3.53 -15.46 -2.94
C LEU A 29 -3.94 -14.21 -3.71
N SER A 30 -4.87 -14.35 -4.66
CA SER A 30 -5.41 -13.21 -5.43
C SER A 30 -6.07 -12.16 -4.53
N GLN A 31 -6.83 -12.61 -3.52
CA GLN A 31 -7.45 -11.70 -2.54
C GLN A 31 -6.40 -10.96 -1.71
N VAL A 32 -5.35 -11.64 -1.25
CA VAL A 32 -4.24 -11.00 -0.52
C VAL A 32 -3.57 -9.93 -1.38
N LEU A 33 -3.25 -10.24 -2.64
CA LEU A 33 -2.63 -9.29 -3.57
C LEU A 33 -3.53 -8.08 -3.86
N ASP A 34 -4.85 -8.27 -3.93
CA ASP A 34 -5.80 -7.16 -4.08
C ASP A 34 -5.87 -6.29 -2.81
N LEU A 35 -5.85 -6.91 -1.63
CA LEU A 35 -5.80 -6.19 -0.36
C LEU A 35 -4.52 -5.36 -0.23
N ASP A 36 -3.35 -5.89 -0.62
CA ASP A 36 -2.09 -5.13 -0.59
C ASP A 36 -2.15 -3.88 -1.47
N LYS A 37 -2.73 -3.99 -2.68
CA LYS A 37 -2.96 -2.84 -3.56
C LYS A 37 -3.89 -1.81 -2.93
N LYS A 38 -4.99 -2.26 -2.31
CA LYS A 38 -5.94 -1.39 -1.61
C LYS A 38 -5.28 -0.68 -0.42
N ILE A 39 -4.45 -1.39 0.35
CA ILE A 39 -3.68 -0.82 1.46
C ILE A 39 -2.73 0.26 0.94
N ALA A 40 -2.01 0.00 -0.16
CA ALA A 40 -1.11 0.98 -0.76
C ALA A 40 -1.86 2.24 -1.22
N ALA A 41 -3.00 2.08 -1.89
CA ALA A 41 -3.85 3.20 -2.30
C ALA A 41 -4.38 4.00 -1.11
N ALA A 42 -4.83 3.32 -0.04
CA ALA A 42 -5.30 3.96 1.18
C ALA A 42 -4.20 4.77 1.88
N LYS A 43 -2.98 4.22 1.96
CA LYS A 43 -1.81 4.94 2.50
C LYS A 43 -1.52 6.20 1.70
N PHE A 44 -1.48 6.10 0.37
CA PHE A 44 -1.25 7.25 -0.49
C PHE A 44 -2.33 8.34 -0.31
N ASN A 45 -3.59 7.96 -0.19
CA ASN A 45 -4.67 8.92 0.10
C ASN A 45 -4.49 9.58 1.47
N LEU A 46 -4.09 8.82 2.49
CA LEU A 46 -3.80 9.36 3.82
C LEU A 46 -2.62 10.34 3.80
N ASP A 47 -1.59 10.06 3.02
CA ASP A 47 -0.43 10.95 2.85
C ASP A 47 -0.86 12.30 2.24
N GLN A 48 -1.70 12.27 1.19
CA GLN A 48 -2.25 13.51 0.60
C GLN A 48 -3.06 14.32 1.60
N ILE A 49 -3.94 13.67 2.37
CA ILE A 49 -4.75 14.31 3.40
C ILE A 49 -3.86 14.96 4.47
N SER A 50 -2.79 14.26 4.86
CA SER A 50 -1.84 14.76 5.87
C SER A 50 -1.12 16.02 5.37
N VAL A 51 -0.60 16.00 4.14
CA VAL A 51 0.04 17.17 3.51
C VAL A 51 -0.92 18.36 3.39
N ALA A 52 -2.17 18.11 2.98
CA ALA A 52 -3.18 19.15 2.88
C ALA A 52 -3.49 19.78 4.25
N LYS A 53 -3.68 18.94 5.28
CA LYS A 53 -3.92 19.38 6.65
C LYS A 53 -2.76 20.25 7.17
N ASP A 54 -1.53 19.83 6.97
CA ASP A 54 -0.34 20.58 7.43
C ASP A 54 -0.23 21.93 6.69
N SER A 55 -0.55 21.95 5.40
CA SER A 55 -0.62 23.19 4.62
C SER A 55 -1.66 24.17 5.17
N PHE A 56 -2.87 23.69 5.47
CA PHE A 56 -3.91 24.52 6.09
C PHE A 56 -3.54 25.00 7.49
N TYR A 57 -2.86 24.16 8.28
CA TYR A 57 -2.38 24.53 9.60
C TYR A 57 -1.36 25.68 9.54
N ASN A 58 -0.42 25.62 8.60
CA ASN A 58 0.55 26.70 8.38
C ASN A 58 -0.16 28.00 7.95
N LEU A 59 -1.10 27.92 7.01
CA LEU A 59 -1.90 29.08 6.59
C LEU A 59 -2.68 29.71 7.76
N LEU A 60 -3.27 28.88 8.61
CA LEU A 60 -3.97 29.34 9.82
C LEU A 60 -3.01 30.06 10.77
N THR A 61 -1.84 29.46 11.03
CA THR A 61 -0.82 30.02 11.91
C THR A 61 -0.36 31.40 11.43
N THR A 62 0.02 31.50 10.15
CA THR A 62 0.40 32.77 9.53
C THR A 62 -0.73 33.81 9.60
N SER A 63 -1.98 33.40 9.38
CA SER A 63 -3.13 34.32 9.46
C SER A 63 -3.41 34.81 10.88
N LEU A 64 -3.06 34.05 11.92
CA LEU A 64 -3.23 34.44 13.31
C LEU A 64 -2.10 35.39 13.75
N GLU A 65 -0.86 35.09 13.39
CA GLU A 65 0.30 35.96 13.64
C GLU A 65 0.14 37.32 12.95
N SER A 66 -0.40 37.33 11.72
CA SER A 66 -0.65 38.58 10.97
C SER A 66 -1.76 39.47 11.58
N LYS A 67 -2.51 38.99 12.58
CA LYS A 67 -3.52 39.78 13.29
C LYS A 67 -2.97 40.43 14.57
N GLU A 68 -1.75 40.11 14.97
CA GLU A 68 -1.11 40.66 16.18
C GLU A 68 -0.33 41.97 15.93
N GLU A 69 -0.37 42.52 14.70
CA GLU A 69 0.10 43.88 14.34
C GLU A 69 -1.07 44.87 14.16
#